data_AF-A0A7K9BD92-F1
#
_entry.id   AF-A0A7K9BD92-F1
#
_cell.length_a   1.000
_cell.length_b   1.000
_cell.length_c   1.000
_cell.angle_alpha   90.00
_cell.angle_beta   90.00
_cell.angle_gamma   90.00
#
_symmetry.space_group_name_H-M   'P 1'
#
loop_
_entity.id
_entity.type
_entity.pdbx_description
1 polymer ?
#
loop_
_entity_poly.entity_id
_entity_poly.type
_entity_poly.pdbx_seq_one_letter_code
_entity_poly.pdbx_strand_id
1 'polypeptide(L)'
;HTAFQDVSHMVIFGLGFFLAFQKRYGFSSTGFNLLIVVLGVQWSVLLEGLLVFLFQRAKEDDLKSITKAVVSMTAVVISSAAVLGKANPIQLIVMTIVEIAAFHLSRWTNERYLEVEDSISMMHVYLFGAYFGLAVSFSFSEPSPNLEKNASTPKSDLLSMLGTLFLWVFWPSFNSVLAVKKDKNTIIYNTYFALAVSAVTAFALSVMTTKDGKLRMTHIHSATLAGGVTIGYAAHSIQHPWIAMILGLLAGVITILGSHCLQRCSNPVLRIHDASGVHFTFGLPGVLGALAHVILFII
;
A
#
# COMPACT_ATOMS: atom_id res chain seq x y z
N HIS A 1 1.90 -6.27 21.56
CA HIS A 1 0.54 -5.74 21.76
C HIS A 1 0.33 -4.40 21.08
N THR A 2 1.10 -3.35 21.42
CA THR A 2 0.98 -2.01 20.80
C THR A 2 1.19 -2.01 19.28
N ALA A 3 2.25 -2.65 18.79
CA ALA A 3 2.53 -2.66 17.35
C ALA A 3 1.47 -3.43 16.51
N PHE A 4 0.82 -4.45 17.08
CA PHE A 4 -0.30 -5.13 16.42
C PHE A 4 -1.52 -4.20 16.29
N GLN A 5 -1.80 -3.42 17.34
CA GLN A 5 -2.87 -2.44 17.33
C GLN A 5 -2.58 -1.38 16.25
N ASP A 6 -1.38 -0.82 16.19
CA ASP A 6 -1.01 0.19 15.20
C ASP A 6 -1.25 -0.30 13.75
N VAL A 7 -0.78 -1.52 13.43
CA VAL A 7 -0.98 -2.13 12.12
C VAL A 7 -2.46 -2.38 11.83
N SER A 8 -3.22 -2.84 12.82
CA SER A 8 -4.67 -3.06 12.68
C SER A 8 -5.41 -1.76 12.44
N HIS A 9 -5.07 -0.68 13.16
CA HIS A 9 -5.64 0.65 12.92
C HIS A 9 -5.29 1.15 11.52
N MET A 10 -4.05 0.93 11.07
CA MET A 10 -3.61 1.33 9.74
C MET A 10 -4.39 0.63 8.62
N VAL A 11 -4.60 -0.68 8.72
CA VAL A 11 -5.29 -1.47 7.68
C VAL A 11 -6.81 -1.24 7.71
N ILE A 12 -7.42 -1.22 8.90
CA ILE A 12 -8.87 -1.10 9.05
C ILE A 12 -9.33 0.35 8.85
N PHE A 13 -8.75 1.29 9.60
CA PHE A 13 -9.15 2.70 9.56
C PHE A 13 -8.37 3.48 8.52
N GLY A 14 -7.04 3.35 8.49
CA GLY A 14 -6.19 4.10 7.57
C GLY A 14 -6.56 3.84 6.11
N LEU A 15 -6.36 2.61 5.64
CA LEU A 15 -6.70 2.23 4.26
C LEU A 15 -8.22 2.29 4.00
N GLY A 16 -9.05 1.94 4.98
CA GLY A 16 -10.51 1.97 4.84
C GLY A 16 -11.09 3.36 4.60
N PHE A 17 -10.55 4.38 5.26
CA PHE A 17 -10.91 5.78 5.02
C PHE A 17 -10.19 6.39 3.83
N PHE A 18 -8.93 6.01 3.58
CA PHE A 18 -8.15 6.44 2.41
C PHE A 18 -8.91 6.18 1.09
N LEU A 19 -9.61 5.05 1.00
CA LEU A 19 -10.42 4.68 -0.17
C LEU A 19 -11.82 5.33 -0.22
N ALA A 20 -12.21 6.11 0.80
CA ALA A 20 -13.54 6.71 0.90
C ALA A 20 -13.71 7.99 0.05
N PHE A 21 -12.79 8.32 -0.86
CA PHE A 21 -12.83 9.54 -1.68
C PHE A 21 -13.99 9.56 -2.70
N GLN A 22 -14.49 8.40 -3.13
CA GLN A 22 -15.60 8.28 -4.10
C GLN A 22 -16.97 8.68 -3.49
N LYS A 23 -17.65 9.64 -4.13
CA LYS A 23 -18.91 10.27 -3.67
C LYS A 23 -20.05 9.32 -3.32
N ARG A 24 -20.19 8.16 -3.98
CA ARG A 24 -21.26 7.18 -3.70
C ARG A 24 -20.79 5.95 -2.92
N TYR A 25 -19.50 5.84 -2.63
CA TYR A 25 -18.92 4.63 -2.02
C TYR A 25 -18.38 4.85 -0.61
N GLY A 26 -18.48 6.04 0.01
CA GLY A 26 -17.93 6.29 1.36
C GLY A 26 -18.30 5.25 2.43
N PHE A 27 -19.59 5.07 2.74
CA PHE A 27 -20.03 4.09 3.75
C PHE A 27 -19.83 2.63 3.31
N SER A 28 -20.01 2.36 2.03
CA SER A 28 -19.83 1.04 1.45
C SER A 28 -18.37 0.61 1.46
N SER A 29 -17.44 1.53 1.23
CA SER A 29 -15.99 1.30 1.14
C SER A 29 -15.42 0.91 2.50
N THR A 30 -15.74 1.66 3.55
CA THR A 30 -15.21 1.36 4.90
C THR A 30 -15.81 0.08 5.47
N GLY A 31 -17.11 -0.16 5.27
CA GLY A 31 -17.78 -1.40 5.69
C GLY A 31 -17.26 -2.64 4.96
N PHE A 32 -17.09 -2.56 3.63
CA PHE A 32 -16.52 -3.66 2.87
C PHE A 32 -15.03 -3.85 3.14
N ASN A 33 -14.27 -2.79 3.38
CA ASN A 33 -12.87 -2.90 3.82
C ASN A 33 -12.76 -3.73 5.11
N LEU A 34 -13.60 -3.43 6.11
CA LEU A 34 -13.63 -4.22 7.34
C LEU A 34 -13.94 -5.70 7.05
N LEU A 35 -14.95 -5.97 6.23
CA LEU A 35 -15.35 -7.34 5.87
C LEU A 35 -14.21 -8.12 5.19
N ILE A 36 -13.57 -7.55 4.17
CA ILE A 36 -12.47 -8.24 3.47
C ILE A 36 -11.27 -8.45 4.39
N VAL A 37 -10.93 -7.47 5.24
CA VAL A 37 -9.82 -7.55 6.18
C VAL A 37 -10.05 -8.66 7.20
N VAL A 38 -11.20 -8.69 7.88
CA VAL A 38 -11.45 -9.72 8.92
C VAL A 38 -11.57 -11.12 8.34
N LEU A 39 -12.13 -11.27 7.14
CA LEU A 39 -12.20 -12.55 6.44
C LEU A 39 -10.81 -13.01 6.01
N GLY A 40 -10.04 -12.12 5.38
CA GLY A 40 -8.73 -12.44 4.86
C GLY A 40 -7.69 -12.69 5.96
N VAL A 41 -7.80 -12.04 7.13
CA VAL A 41 -6.96 -12.37 8.30
C VAL A 41 -7.18 -13.82 8.73
N GLN A 42 -8.44 -14.25 8.86
CA GLN A 42 -8.75 -15.64 9.22
C GLN A 42 -8.19 -16.62 8.18
N TRP A 43 -8.41 -16.32 6.90
CA TRP A 43 -7.90 -17.14 5.80
C TRP A 43 -6.37 -17.20 5.76
N SER A 44 -5.70 -16.08 5.98
CA SER A 44 -4.24 -15.99 6.01
C SER A 44 -3.64 -16.81 7.15
N VAL A 45 -4.26 -16.80 8.35
CA VAL A 45 -3.80 -17.62 9.48
C VAL A 45 -3.96 -19.11 9.18
N LEU A 46 -5.08 -19.51 8.55
CA LEU A 46 -5.31 -20.90 8.15
C LEU A 46 -4.30 -21.37 7.10
N LEU A 47 -3.99 -20.54 6.11
CA LEU A 47 -2.97 -20.84 5.10
C LEU A 47 -1.57 -20.96 5.70
N GLU A 48 -1.20 -20.05 6.62
CA GLU A 48 0.09 -20.16 7.32
C GLU A 48 0.16 -21.47 8.12
N GLY A 49 -0.90 -21.82 8.83
CA GLY A 49 -0.99 -23.07 9.58
C GLY A 49 -0.86 -24.31 8.68
N LEU A 50 -1.48 -24.27 7.49
CA LEU A 50 -1.35 -25.33 6.50
C LEU A 50 0.08 -25.44 5.96
N LEU A 51 0.75 -24.32 5.67
CA LEU A 51 2.15 -24.31 5.22
C LEU A 51 3.08 -24.86 6.32
N VAL A 52 2.85 -24.48 7.58
CA VAL A 52 3.60 -25.00 8.73
C VAL A 52 3.47 -26.51 8.83
N PHE A 53 2.25 -27.03 8.66
CA PHE A 53 1.98 -28.48 8.68
C PHE A 53 2.62 -29.22 7.50
N LEU A 54 2.44 -28.72 6.27
CA LEU A 54 2.92 -29.38 5.05
C LEU A 54 4.45 -29.36 4.94
N PHE A 55 5.10 -28.26 5.35
CA PHE A 55 6.54 -28.07 5.20
C PHE A 55 7.33 -28.25 6.51
N GLN A 56 6.68 -28.76 7.57
CA GLN A 56 7.28 -28.97 8.90
C GLN A 56 8.05 -27.73 9.43
N ARG A 57 7.50 -26.53 9.18
CA ARG A 57 8.10 -25.27 9.66
C ARG A 57 7.88 -25.15 11.18
N ALA A 58 8.73 -24.39 11.86
CA ALA A 58 8.50 -24.05 13.26
C ALA A 58 7.20 -23.25 13.41
N LYS A 59 6.40 -23.59 14.44
CA LYS A 59 5.20 -22.82 14.78
C LYS A 59 5.64 -21.42 15.25
N GLU A 60 5.07 -20.37 14.66
CA GLU A 60 5.27 -19.01 15.14
C GLU A 60 4.43 -18.69 16.38
N ASP A 61 4.86 -17.68 17.13
CA ASP A 61 4.07 -17.08 18.21
C ASP A 61 2.70 -16.59 17.69
N ASP A 62 1.64 -16.85 18.45
CA ASP A 62 0.26 -16.60 18.01
C ASP A 62 0.03 -15.09 17.69
N LEU A 63 0.66 -14.18 18.45
CA LEU A 63 0.53 -12.74 18.20
C LEU A 63 1.33 -12.30 16.96
N LYS A 64 2.48 -12.91 16.71
CA LYS A 64 3.26 -12.66 15.48
C LYS A 64 2.51 -13.15 14.24
N SER A 65 1.90 -14.34 14.32
CA SER A 65 1.11 -14.95 13.24
C SER A 65 -0.08 -14.06 12.84
N ILE A 66 -0.88 -13.60 13.80
CA ILE A 66 -2.00 -12.70 13.50
C ILE A 66 -1.52 -11.34 12.96
N THR A 67 -0.38 -10.83 13.46
CA THR A 67 0.20 -9.58 12.96
C THR A 67 0.62 -9.72 11.50
N LYS A 68 1.28 -10.81 11.11
CA LYS A 68 1.59 -11.10 9.71
C LYS A 68 0.33 -11.19 8.85
N ALA A 69 -0.71 -11.87 9.33
CA ALA A 69 -1.96 -11.95 8.62
C ALA A 69 -2.58 -10.57 8.36
N VAL A 70 -2.56 -9.66 9.33
CA VAL A 70 -3.02 -8.27 9.12
C VAL A 70 -2.12 -7.53 8.13
N VAL A 71 -0.79 -7.69 8.20
CA VAL A 71 0.13 -7.08 7.22
C VAL A 71 -0.20 -7.56 5.80
N SER A 72 -0.40 -8.87 5.60
CA SER A 72 -0.78 -9.46 4.30
C SER A 72 -2.06 -8.86 3.72
N MET A 73 -3.03 -8.48 4.57
CA MET A 73 -4.25 -7.81 4.11
C MET A 73 -4.00 -6.46 3.45
N THR A 74 -2.85 -5.82 3.71
CA THR A 74 -2.47 -4.58 3.03
C THR A 74 -2.42 -4.76 1.51
N ALA A 75 -1.92 -5.91 1.03
CA ALA A 75 -1.89 -6.22 -0.40
C ALA A 75 -3.31 -6.22 -0.98
N VAL A 76 -4.24 -6.95 -0.34
CA VAL A 76 -5.63 -7.08 -0.77
C VAL A 76 -6.35 -5.74 -0.75
N VAL A 77 -6.13 -4.92 0.28
CA VAL A 77 -6.77 -3.61 0.36
C VAL A 77 -6.24 -2.68 -0.74
N ILE A 78 -4.93 -2.70 -1.03
CA ILE A 78 -4.36 -1.98 -2.18
C ILE A 78 -4.95 -2.49 -3.49
N SER A 79 -5.06 -3.81 -3.67
CA SER A 79 -5.65 -4.38 -4.88
C SER A 79 -7.11 -3.99 -5.06
N SER A 80 -7.88 -4.01 -3.96
CA SER A 80 -9.30 -3.62 -3.94
C SER A 80 -9.50 -2.17 -4.40
N ALA A 81 -8.52 -1.30 -4.13
CA ALA A 81 -8.53 0.08 -4.56
C ALA A 81 -8.43 0.23 -6.09
N ALA A 82 -7.73 -0.68 -6.78
CA ALA A 82 -7.61 -0.67 -8.24
C ALA A 82 -8.95 -0.97 -8.94
N VAL A 83 -9.80 -1.77 -8.28
CA VAL A 83 -11.13 -2.20 -8.77
C VAL A 83 -12.29 -1.47 -8.10
N LEU A 84 -11.99 -0.42 -7.33
CA LEU A 84 -12.97 0.34 -6.55
C LEU A 84 -14.07 0.89 -7.46
N GLY A 85 -15.32 0.61 -7.10
CA GLY A 85 -16.51 1.02 -7.87
C GLY A 85 -16.85 0.15 -9.09
N LYS A 86 -16.03 -0.86 -9.41
CA LYS A 86 -16.26 -1.83 -10.50
C LYS A 86 -16.64 -3.23 -9.99
N ALA A 87 -16.05 -3.64 -8.86
CA ALA A 87 -16.31 -4.93 -8.25
C ALA A 87 -17.49 -4.88 -7.26
N ASN A 88 -18.30 -5.93 -7.24
CA ASN A 88 -19.32 -6.14 -6.20
C ASN A 88 -18.72 -6.81 -4.95
N PRO A 89 -19.43 -6.85 -3.81
CA PRO A 89 -18.87 -7.39 -2.56
C PRO A 89 -18.47 -8.88 -2.64
N ILE A 90 -19.21 -9.69 -3.40
CA ILE A 90 -18.91 -11.11 -3.59
C ILE A 90 -17.62 -11.27 -4.41
N GLN A 91 -17.44 -10.46 -5.45
CA GLN A 91 -16.21 -10.43 -6.24
C GLN A 91 -14.99 -10.02 -5.39
N LEU A 92 -15.15 -9.04 -4.49
CA LEU A 92 -14.10 -8.65 -3.55
C LEU A 92 -13.74 -9.77 -2.56
N ILE A 93 -14.73 -10.53 -2.09
CA ILE A 93 -14.50 -11.71 -1.23
C ILE A 93 -13.71 -12.79 -1.98
N VAL A 94 -14.14 -13.13 -3.20
CA VAL A 94 -13.44 -14.14 -4.04
C VAL A 94 -12.02 -13.68 -4.33
N MET A 95 -11.85 -12.42 -4.73
CA MET A 95 -10.54 -11.81 -4.96
C MET A 95 -9.66 -11.90 -3.72
N THR A 96 -10.18 -11.59 -2.53
CA THR A 96 -9.45 -11.70 -1.26
C THR A 96 -8.92 -13.12 -1.00
N ILE A 97 -9.75 -14.14 -1.21
CA ILE A 97 -9.36 -15.55 -0.98
C ILE A 97 -8.23 -15.96 -1.92
N VAL A 98 -8.37 -15.62 -3.21
CA VAL A 98 -7.39 -15.95 -4.25
C VAL A 98 -6.09 -15.18 -4.05
N GLU A 99 -6.19 -13.88 -3.78
CA GLU A 99 -5.04 -12.98 -3.64
C GLU A 99 -4.19 -13.34 -2.42
N ILE A 100 -4.79 -13.67 -1.28
CA ILE A 100 -4.04 -14.09 -0.09
C ILE A 100 -3.30 -15.39 -0.37
N ALA A 101 -3.93 -16.38 -1.03
CA ALA A 101 -3.25 -17.61 -1.40
C ALA A 101 -2.05 -17.35 -2.35
N ALA A 102 -2.24 -16.49 -3.35
CA ALA A 102 -1.19 -16.09 -4.27
C ALA A 102 -0.06 -15.32 -3.57
N PHE A 103 -0.37 -14.43 -2.64
CA PHE A 103 0.60 -13.67 -1.86
C PHE A 103 1.46 -14.60 -0.99
N HIS A 104 0.83 -15.57 -0.31
CA HIS A 104 1.55 -16.58 0.48
C HIS A 104 2.49 -17.41 -0.38
N LEU A 105 2.05 -17.85 -1.56
CA LEU A 105 2.89 -18.58 -2.50
C LEU A 105 4.06 -17.73 -3.01
N SER A 106 3.81 -16.45 -3.31
CA SER A 106 4.85 -15.51 -3.73
C SER A 106 5.89 -15.30 -2.64
N ARG A 107 5.47 -15.10 -1.39
CA ARG A 107 6.38 -14.97 -0.24
C ARG A 107 7.20 -16.23 -0.02
N TRP A 108 6.55 -17.40 -0.04
CA TRP A 108 7.26 -18.68 0.07
C TRP A 108 8.31 -18.85 -1.03
N THR A 109 8.01 -18.43 -2.26
CA THR A 109 8.97 -18.45 -3.38
C THR A 109 10.16 -17.53 -3.12
N ASN A 110 9.91 -16.30 -2.66
CA ASN A 110 10.98 -15.35 -2.32
C ASN A 110 11.88 -15.87 -1.21
N GLU A 111 11.30 -16.44 -0.14
CA GLU A 111 12.07 -17.01 0.97
C GLU A 111 12.86 -18.26 0.54
N ARG A 112 12.26 -19.14 -0.27
CA ARG A 112 12.85 -20.45 -0.61
C ARG A 112 13.94 -20.36 -1.67
N TYR A 113 13.75 -19.51 -2.68
CA TYR A 113 14.61 -19.45 -3.86
C TYR A 113 15.48 -18.20 -3.94
N LEU A 114 14.98 -17.06 -3.44
CA LEU A 114 15.73 -15.80 -3.43
C LEU A 114 16.43 -15.54 -2.08
N GLU A 115 16.21 -16.41 -1.09
CA GLU A 115 16.78 -16.33 0.26
C GLU A 115 16.54 -14.97 0.94
N VAL A 116 15.44 -14.30 0.57
CA VAL A 116 15.04 -13.01 1.15
C VAL A 116 14.49 -13.24 2.56
N GLU A 117 14.91 -12.42 3.52
CA GLU A 117 14.41 -12.48 4.89
C GLU A 117 12.88 -12.33 4.93
N ASP A 118 12.18 -13.15 5.72
CA ASP A 118 10.71 -13.13 5.85
C ASP A 118 10.17 -11.74 6.24
N SER A 119 10.89 -10.98 7.08
CA SER A 119 10.50 -9.60 7.45
C SER A 119 10.49 -8.64 6.24
N ILE A 120 11.46 -8.78 5.34
CA ILE A 120 11.58 -8.00 4.09
C ILE A 120 10.58 -8.50 3.06
N SER A 121 10.41 -9.83 2.93
CA SER A 121 9.44 -10.40 2.00
C SER A 121 8.00 -10.03 2.37
N MET A 122 7.70 -9.71 3.63
CA MET A 122 6.40 -9.19 4.04
C MET A 122 6.16 -7.75 3.57
N MET A 123 7.20 -6.95 3.32
CA MET A 123 7.05 -5.60 2.73
C MET A 123 6.67 -5.66 1.25
N HIS A 124 6.65 -6.85 0.66
CA HIS A 124 6.17 -7.11 -0.70
C HIS A 124 4.68 -6.86 -0.92
N VAL A 125 3.93 -6.60 0.15
CA VAL A 125 2.50 -6.25 0.09
C VAL A 125 2.20 -5.07 -0.83
N TYR A 126 3.05 -4.03 -0.88
CA TYR A 126 2.78 -2.84 -1.68
C TYR A 126 2.87 -3.12 -3.17
N LEU A 127 3.97 -3.76 -3.59
CA LEU A 127 4.24 -4.08 -4.97
C LEU A 127 3.27 -5.15 -5.48
N PHE A 128 3.09 -6.22 -4.70
CA PHE A 128 2.15 -7.28 -5.03
C PHE A 128 0.73 -6.76 -5.17
N GLY A 129 0.22 -6.04 -4.15
CA GLY A 129 -1.14 -5.53 -4.19
C GLY A 129 -1.38 -4.55 -5.33
N ALA A 130 -0.43 -3.64 -5.58
CA ALA A 130 -0.59 -2.69 -6.69
C ALA A 130 -0.71 -3.40 -8.04
N TYR A 131 0.18 -4.34 -8.34
CA TYR A 131 0.19 -5.01 -9.65
C TYR A 131 -0.84 -6.13 -9.77
N PHE A 132 -1.17 -6.83 -8.69
CA PHE A 132 -2.27 -7.79 -8.66
C PHE A 132 -3.61 -7.08 -8.90
N GLY A 133 -3.88 -5.99 -8.18
CA GLY A 133 -5.08 -5.18 -8.39
C GLY A 133 -5.20 -4.63 -9.81
N LEU A 134 -4.10 -4.14 -10.38
CA LEU A 134 -4.08 -3.69 -11.78
C LEU A 134 -4.33 -4.84 -12.77
N ALA A 135 -3.76 -6.02 -12.53
CA ALA A 135 -4.02 -7.21 -13.35
C ALA A 135 -5.50 -7.59 -13.32
N VAL A 136 -6.12 -7.58 -12.14
CA VAL A 136 -7.56 -7.84 -11.98
C VAL A 136 -8.40 -6.73 -12.63
N SER A 137 -7.97 -5.46 -12.55
CA SER A 137 -8.73 -4.34 -13.12
C SER A 137 -8.88 -4.41 -14.64
N PHE A 138 -7.96 -5.07 -15.35
CA PHE A 138 -8.08 -5.35 -16.79
C PHE A 138 -9.21 -6.32 -17.14
N SER A 139 -9.66 -7.13 -16.19
CA SER A 139 -10.77 -8.07 -16.40
C SER A 139 -12.14 -7.40 -16.33
N PHE A 140 -12.20 -6.14 -15.87
CA PHE A 140 -13.43 -5.36 -15.80
C PHE A 140 -13.58 -4.46 -17.02
N SER A 141 -14.80 -4.42 -17.57
CA SER A 141 -15.15 -3.52 -18.68
C SER A 141 -14.96 -2.05 -18.30
N GLU A 142 -14.73 -1.21 -19.31
CA GLU A 142 -14.63 0.24 -19.13
C GLU A 142 -15.89 0.78 -18.43
N PRO A 143 -15.75 1.53 -17.32
CA PRO A 143 -16.89 2.23 -16.74
C PRO A 143 -17.49 3.17 -17.78
N SER A 144 -18.83 3.24 -17.85
CA SER A 144 -19.51 4.27 -18.65
C SER A 144 -18.90 5.65 -18.34
N PRO A 145 -18.70 6.56 -19.32
CA PRO A 145 -18.07 7.87 -19.15
C PRO A 145 -18.88 8.88 -18.30
N ASN A 146 -19.77 8.39 -17.43
CA ASN A 146 -20.51 9.19 -16.47
C ASN A 146 -19.55 9.73 -15.39
N LEU A 147 -18.89 10.84 -15.74
CA LEU A 147 -17.92 11.61 -14.97
C LEU A 147 -18.39 11.94 -13.53
N GLU A 148 -19.71 11.97 -13.30
CA GLU A 148 -20.31 12.27 -12.00
C GLU A 148 -20.13 11.18 -10.92
N LYS A 149 -19.92 9.91 -11.31
CA LYS A 149 -19.75 8.82 -10.32
C LYS A 149 -18.37 8.82 -9.64
N ASN A 150 -17.36 9.34 -10.33
CA ASN A 150 -15.96 9.34 -9.86
C ASN A 150 -15.54 10.68 -9.22
N ALA A 151 -16.40 11.69 -9.25
CA ALA A 151 -16.13 12.97 -8.62
C ALA A 151 -16.08 12.82 -7.09
N SER A 152 -15.11 13.47 -6.44
CA SER A 152 -15.11 13.60 -4.99
C SER A 152 -16.04 14.73 -4.54
N THR A 153 -16.35 14.75 -3.25
CA THR A 153 -17.05 15.85 -2.57
C THR A 153 -16.18 16.33 -1.43
N PRO A 154 -16.35 17.57 -0.94
CA PRO A 154 -15.57 18.05 0.21
C PRO A 154 -15.64 17.11 1.42
N LYS A 155 -16.80 16.47 1.66
CA LYS A 155 -16.96 15.48 2.73
C LYS A 155 -16.15 14.21 2.49
N SER A 156 -16.17 13.68 1.26
CA SER A 156 -15.41 12.46 0.94
C SER A 156 -13.90 12.71 0.90
N ASP A 157 -13.47 13.90 0.48
CA ASP A 157 -12.06 14.34 0.53
C ASP A 157 -11.57 14.47 1.98
N LEU A 158 -12.38 14.99 2.90
CA LEU A 158 -12.05 15.06 4.33
C LEU A 158 -11.92 13.67 4.97
N LEU A 159 -12.82 12.73 4.63
CA LEU A 159 -12.72 11.35 5.10
C LEU A 159 -11.48 10.64 4.55
N SER A 160 -11.20 10.83 3.26
CA SER A 160 -10.00 10.33 2.60
C SER A 160 -8.71 10.86 3.25
N MET A 161 -8.70 12.14 3.63
CA MET A 161 -7.58 12.68 4.41
C MET A 161 -7.45 12.16 5.81
N LEU A 162 -8.56 11.88 6.49
CA LEU A 162 -8.49 11.22 7.78
C LEU A 162 -7.74 9.90 7.64
N GLY A 163 -8.05 9.11 6.61
CA GLY A 163 -7.32 7.89 6.26
C GLY A 163 -5.83 8.13 6.00
N THR A 164 -5.49 9.16 5.23
CA THR A 164 -4.07 9.56 4.98
C THR A 164 -3.33 9.89 6.26
N LEU A 165 -3.93 10.63 7.19
CA LEU A 165 -3.28 10.98 8.45
C LEU A 165 -3.06 9.76 9.33
N PHE A 166 -4.04 8.85 9.42
CA PHE A 166 -3.87 7.57 10.12
C PHE A 166 -2.72 6.76 9.50
N LEU A 167 -2.70 6.66 8.17
CA LEU A 167 -1.62 5.97 7.47
C LEU A 167 -0.26 6.60 7.77
N TRP A 168 -0.13 7.92 7.63
CA TRP A 168 1.11 8.64 7.85
C TRP A 168 1.66 8.46 9.27
N VAL A 169 0.79 8.55 10.29
CA VAL A 169 1.18 8.43 11.70
C VAL A 169 1.61 7.01 12.06
N PHE A 170 0.90 5.99 11.57
CA PHE A 170 1.16 4.59 11.95
C PHE A 170 2.14 3.86 11.02
N TRP A 171 2.54 4.46 9.90
CA TRP A 171 3.48 3.84 8.96
C TRP A 171 4.83 3.42 9.57
N PRO A 172 5.49 4.21 10.44
CA PRO A 172 6.73 3.78 11.08
C PRO A 172 6.57 2.51 11.93
N SER A 173 5.42 2.37 12.63
CA SER A 173 5.08 1.12 13.32
C SER A 173 4.87 -0.02 12.34
N PHE A 174 4.18 0.23 11.21
CA PHE A 174 3.94 -0.79 10.19
C PHE A 174 5.23 -1.34 9.59
N ASN A 175 6.15 -0.48 9.15
CA ASN A 175 7.41 -0.92 8.55
C ASN A 175 8.33 -1.65 9.55
N SER A 176 8.21 -1.37 10.86
CA SER A 176 9.06 -1.95 11.90
C SER A 176 8.45 -3.14 12.65
N VAL A 177 7.17 -3.46 12.41
CA VAL A 177 6.42 -4.42 13.24
C VAL A 177 7.01 -5.83 13.18
N LEU A 178 7.43 -6.27 11.99
CA LEU A 178 7.99 -7.60 11.74
C LEU A 178 9.54 -7.62 11.75
N ALA A 179 10.17 -6.46 11.96
CA ALA A 179 11.62 -6.34 11.95
C ALA A 179 12.28 -6.93 13.20
N VAL A 180 13.54 -7.35 13.05
CA VAL A 180 14.38 -7.77 14.17
C VAL A 180 14.57 -6.61 15.16
N LYS A 181 14.60 -6.91 16.46
CA LYS A 181 14.59 -5.91 17.55
C LYS A 181 15.69 -4.85 17.41
N LYS A 182 16.86 -5.23 16.88
CA LYS A 182 18.02 -4.34 16.69
C LYS A 182 17.75 -3.23 15.67
N ASP A 183 16.95 -3.52 14.63
CA ASP A 183 16.78 -2.62 13.49
C ASP A 183 15.52 -1.75 13.60
N LYS A 184 14.64 -2.04 14.57
CA LYS A 184 13.36 -1.33 14.73
C LYS A 184 13.51 0.18 14.81
N ASN A 185 14.45 0.67 15.62
CA ASN A 185 14.64 2.11 15.80
C ASN A 185 15.11 2.78 14.50
N THR A 186 16.04 2.13 13.78
CA THR A 186 16.53 2.58 12.48
C THR A 186 15.40 2.65 11.46
N ILE A 187 14.56 1.62 11.38
CA ILE A 187 13.43 1.56 10.47
C ILE A 187 12.40 2.65 10.77
N ILE A 188 12.06 2.84 12.05
CA ILE A 188 11.12 3.88 12.49
C ILE A 188 11.63 5.26 12.07
N TYR A 189 12.90 5.54 12.37
CA TYR A 189 13.53 6.82 12.08
C TYR A 189 13.57 7.09 10.57
N ASN A 190 14.07 6.13 9.77
CA ASN A 190 14.14 6.26 8.32
C ASN A 190 12.76 6.40 7.68
N THR A 191 11.76 5.65 8.18
CA THR A 191 10.39 5.75 7.68
C THR A 191 9.80 7.14 7.93
N TYR A 192 10.01 7.70 9.12
CA TYR A 192 9.55 9.04 9.46
C TYR A 192 10.15 10.11 8.54
N PHE A 193 11.47 10.11 8.33
CA PHE A 193 12.12 11.11 7.47
C PHE A 193 11.73 10.98 5.99
N ALA A 194 11.59 9.75 5.49
CA ALA A 194 11.10 9.53 4.13
C ALA A 194 9.69 10.08 3.94
N LEU A 195 8.79 9.81 4.90
CA LEU A 195 7.42 10.35 4.90
C LEU A 195 7.37 11.87 5.02
N ALA A 196 8.20 12.47 5.89
CA ALA A 196 8.24 13.91 6.07
C ALA A 196 8.67 14.63 4.78
N VAL A 197 9.72 14.14 4.12
CA VAL A 197 10.18 14.73 2.86
C VAL A 197 9.18 14.49 1.74
N SER A 198 8.58 13.30 1.66
CA SER A 198 7.52 12.99 0.70
C SER A 198 6.32 13.93 0.86
N ALA A 199 5.93 14.24 2.11
CA ALA A 199 4.86 15.18 2.41
C ALA A 199 5.19 16.62 1.97
N VAL A 200 6.36 17.15 2.34
CA VAL A 200 6.78 18.49 1.89
C VAL A 200 6.82 18.57 0.36
N THR A 201 7.37 17.55 -0.28
CA THR A 201 7.41 17.41 -1.74
C THR A 201 6.00 17.41 -2.34
N ALA A 202 5.05 16.70 -1.71
CA ALA A 202 3.68 16.64 -2.15
C ALA A 202 3.02 18.02 -2.18
N PHE A 203 3.16 18.80 -1.10
CA PHE A 203 2.60 20.16 -1.04
C PHE A 203 3.27 21.11 -2.04
N ALA A 204 4.60 21.10 -2.11
CA ALA A 204 5.35 21.97 -3.02
C ALA A 204 5.00 21.69 -4.49
N LEU A 205 5.11 20.43 -4.92
CA LEU A 205 4.85 20.05 -6.30
C LEU A 205 3.36 20.12 -6.66
N SER A 206 2.44 19.95 -5.71
CA SER A 206 1.00 20.14 -5.97
C SER A 206 0.70 21.59 -6.38
N VAL A 207 1.31 22.57 -5.72
CA VAL A 207 1.19 23.99 -6.11
C VAL A 207 1.89 24.24 -7.45
N MET A 208 3.10 23.72 -7.64
CA MET A 208 3.90 24.00 -8.84
C MET A 208 3.34 23.36 -10.12
N THR A 209 2.68 22.21 -10.02
CA THR A 209 2.18 21.45 -11.18
C THR A 209 0.74 21.79 -11.55
N THR A 210 0.03 22.56 -10.73
CA THR A 210 -1.35 22.97 -10.99
C THR A 210 -1.40 24.34 -11.65
N LYS A 211 -2.18 24.47 -12.72
CA LYS A 211 -2.25 25.70 -13.52
C LYS A 211 -2.73 26.92 -12.71
N ASP A 212 -3.52 26.69 -11.67
CA ASP A 212 -4.09 27.70 -10.79
C ASP A 212 -3.30 27.90 -9.49
N GLY A 213 -2.18 27.18 -9.32
CA GLY A 213 -1.35 27.25 -8.11
C GLY A 213 -2.07 26.77 -6.84
N LYS A 214 -3.14 25.98 -6.97
CA LYS A 214 -3.94 25.49 -5.83
C LYS A 214 -3.61 24.04 -5.50
N LEU A 215 -3.67 23.73 -4.20
CA LEU A 215 -3.48 22.36 -3.73
C LEU A 215 -4.60 21.45 -4.25
N ARG A 216 -4.21 20.36 -4.90
CA ARG A 216 -5.12 19.27 -5.27
C ARG A 216 -5.04 18.14 -4.26
N MET A 217 -6.20 17.75 -3.75
CA MET A 217 -6.30 16.70 -2.73
C MET A 217 -5.78 15.35 -3.20
N THR A 218 -6.00 15.03 -4.48
CA THR A 218 -5.51 13.81 -5.11
C THR A 218 -3.98 13.68 -5.05
N HIS A 219 -3.25 14.79 -5.15
CA HIS A 219 -1.79 14.81 -5.00
C HIS A 219 -1.39 14.61 -3.54
N ILE A 220 -2.02 15.38 -2.62
CA ILE A 220 -1.66 15.37 -1.20
C ILE A 220 -1.94 14.01 -0.57
N HIS A 221 -3.12 13.45 -0.80
CA HIS A 221 -3.56 12.16 -0.30
C HIS A 221 -2.57 11.03 -0.62
N SER A 222 -2.07 11.01 -1.84
CA SER A 222 -1.24 9.91 -2.34
C SER A 222 0.26 10.15 -2.11
N ALA A 223 0.77 11.32 -2.50
CA ALA A 223 2.20 11.62 -2.50
C ALA A 223 2.78 11.86 -1.10
N THR A 224 1.95 12.18 -0.11
CA THR A 224 2.42 12.26 1.29
C THR A 224 2.81 10.91 1.86
N LEU A 225 2.28 9.81 1.31
CA LEU A 225 2.49 8.44 1.80
C LEU A 225 3.56 7.67 1.02
N ALA A 226 3.93 8.14 -0.18
CA ALA A 226 4.83 7.46 -1.09
C ALA A 226 6.21 7.14 -0.48
N GLY A 227 6.74 8.03 0.37
CA GLY A 227 7.99 7.79 1.10
C GLY A 227 7.92 6.59 2.05
N GLY A 228 6.77 6.36 2.69
CA GLY A 228 6.56 5.22 3.59
C GLY A 228 6.55 3.88 2.85
N VAL A 229 5.96 3.85 1.65
CA VAL A 229 5.99 2.69 0.75
C VAL A 229 7.42 2.42 0.28
N THR A 230 8.10 3.45 -0.21
CA THR A 230 9.44 3.35 -0.82
C THR A 230 10.46 2.82 0.17
N ILE A 231 10.42 3.28 1.41
CA ILE A 231 11.42 2.88 2.40
C ILE A 231 11.20 1.45 2.92
N GLY A 232 10.04 0.83 2.70
CA GLY A 232 9.63 -0.44 3.31
C GLY A 232 10.67 -1.55 3.19
N TYR A 233 11.24 -1.75 1.99
CA TYR A 233 12.26 -2.78 1.75
C TYR A 233 13.66 -2.43 2.27
N ALA A 234 14.02 -1.14 2.22
CA ALA A 234 15.39 -0.68 2.41
C ALA A 234 15.65 -0.07 3.80
N ALA A 235 14.60 0.15 4.61
CA ALA A 235 14.68 0.94 5.83
C ALA A 235 15.71 0.43 6.84
N HIS A 236 15.91 -0.89 6.92
CA HIS A 236 16.85 -1.53 7.85
C HIS A 236 18.31 -1.34 7.43
N SER A 237 18.60 -1.26 6.14
CA SER A 237 19.96 -1.15 5.59
C SER A 237 20.48 0.30 5.58
N ILE A 238 19.59 1.29 5.72
CA ILE A 238 19.95 2.70 5.66
C ILE A 238 20.51 3.17 7.00
N GLN A 239 21.83 3.39 7.05
CA GLN A 239 22.51 3.93 8.23
C GLN A 239 22.43 5.45 8.32
N HIS A 240 22.34 6.13 7.18
CA HIS A 240 22.35 7.58 7.13
C HIS A 240 20.97 8.15 6.75
N PRO A 241 20.37 9.00 7.61
CA PRO A 241 19.03 9.57 7.43
C PRO A 241 18.77 10.25 6.08
N TRP A 242 19.80 10.91 5.54
CA TRP A 242 19.68 11.67 4.30
C TRP A 242 19.36 10.78 3.10
N ILE A 243 19.74 9.49 3.14
CA ILE A 243 19.37 8.53 2.09
C ILE A 243 17.86 8.29 2.10
N ALA A 244 17.28 8.09 3.30
CA ALA A 244 15.84 7.94 3.45
C ALA A 244 15.08 9.21 3.00
N MET A 245 15.64 10.39 3.29
CA MET A 245 15.11 11.67 2.82
C MET A 245 15.11 11.79 1.28
N ILE A 246 16.20 11.38 0.61
CA ILE A 246 16.28 11.37 -0.85
C ILE A 246 15.25 10.41 -1.44
N LEU A 247 15.11 9.21 -0.88
CA LEU A 247 14.10 8.25 -1.32
C LEU A 247 12.68 8.80 -1.16
N GLY A 248 12.40 9.50 -0.05
CA GLY A 248 11.14 10.20 0.16
C GLY A 248 10.86 11.30 -0.86
N LEU A 249 11.88 12.11 -1.22
CA LEU A 249 11.77 13.13 -2.26
C LEU A 249 11.45 12.50 -3.63
N LEU A 250 12.23 11.49 -4.03
CA LEU A 250 12.04 10.79 -5.30
C LEU A 250 10.65 10.13 -5.37
N ALA A 251 10.22 9.50 -4.28
CA ALA A 251 8.89 8.91 -4.19
C ALA A 251 7.77 9.94 -4.40
N GLY A 252 7.83 11.08 -3.69
CA GLY A 252 6.84 12.15 -3.83
C GLY A 252 6.79 12.74 -5.25
N VAL A 253 7.95 12.93 -5.89
CA VAL A 253 8.07 13.37 -7.29
C VAL A 253 7.42 12.35 -8.22
N ILE A 254 7.79 11.07 -8.10
CA ILE A 254 7.28 9.97 -8.94
C ILE A 254 5.76 9.86 -8.81
N THR A 255 5.21 9.95 -7.61
CA THR A 255 3.76 9.86 -7.38
C THR A 255 3.01 11.02 -8.04
N ILE A 256 3.50 12.26 -7.93
CA ILE A 256 2.85 13.41 -8.58
C ILE A 256 2.98 13.36 -10.10
N LEU A 257 4.19 13.14 -10.62
CA LEU A 257 4.40 13.04 -12.06
C LEU A 257 3.63 11.85 -12.66
N GLY A 258 3.58 10.73 -11.95
CA GLY A 258 2.81 9.54 -12.31
C GLY A 258 1.31 9.84 -12.42
N SER A 259 0.75 10.59 -11.48
CA SER A 259 -0.66 11.00 -11.54
C SER A 259 -0.99 11.89 -12.75
N HIS A 260 -0.08 12.81 -13.12
CA HIS A 260 -0.23 13.66 -14.31
C HIS A 260 -0.08 12.87 -15.61
N CYS A 261 0.94 12.00 -15.66
CA CYS A 261 1.22 11.16 -16.81
C CYS A 261 0.07 10.17 -17.05
N LEU A 262 -0.47 9.53 -16.03
CA LEU A 262 -1.59 8.60 -16.22
C LEU A 262 -2.87 9.31 -16.68
N GLN A 263 -3.15 10.53 -16.20
CA GLN A 263 -4.31 11.31 -16.65
C GLN A 263 -4.16 11.83 -18.09
N ARG A 264 -2.92 12.13 -18.54
CA ARG A 264 -2.67 12.82 -19.82
C ARG A 264 -2.10 11.92 -20.92
N CYS A 265 -1.33 10.92 -20.55
CA CYS A 265 -0.62 9.97 -21.41
C CYS A 265 -1.27 8.59 -21.42
N SER A 266 -2.52 8.45 -20.93
CA SER A 266 -3.26 7.18 -21.03
C SER A 266 -3.38 6.79 -22.49
N ASN A 267 -2.44 5.95 -22.90
CA ASN A 267 -2.29 5.49 -24.26
C ASN A 267 -3.43 4.49 -24.51
N PRO A 268 -4.25 4.64 -25.56
CA PRO A 268 -5.39 3.75 -25.83
C PRO A 268 -5.00 2.27 -25.94
N VAL A 269 -3.72 1.97 -26.12
CA VAL A 269 -3.14 0.62 -26.21
C VAL A 269 -2.90 -0.03 -24.84
N LEU A 270 -2.54 0.74 -23.80
CA LEU A 270 -2.18 0.17 -22.48
C LEU A 270 -3.37 0.04 -21.53
N ARG A 271 -4.53 0.68 -21.80
CA ARG A 271 -5.81 0.54 -21.07
C ARG A 271 -5.69 0.38 -19.54
N ILE A 272 -4.72 1.02 -18.90
CA ILE A 272 -4.51 0.91 -17.45
C ILE A 272 -5.62 1.71 -16.76
N HIS A 273 -6.65 1.01 -16.30
CA HIS A 273 -7.79 1.61 -15.61
C HIS A 273 -7.61 1.53 -14.10
N ASP A 274 -6.77 2.43 -13.57
CA ASP A 274 -6.51 2.54 -12.15
C ASP A 274 -7.53 3.50 -11.49
N ALA A 275 -8.53 2.94 -10.79
CA ALA A 275 -9.63 3.71 -10.22
C ALA A 275 -9.19 4.64 -9.07
N SER A 276 -8.13 4.28 -8.35
CA SER A 276 -7.68 4.99 -7.14
C SER A 276 -6.22 5.46 -7.21
N GLY A 277 -5.54 5.24 -8.32
CA GLY A 277 -4.14 5.64 -8.48
C GLY A 277 -3.15 4.72 -7.74
N VAL A 278 -3.49 3.44 -7.58
CA VAL A 278 -2.64 2.46 -6.89
C VAL A 278 -1.26 2.34 -7.53
N HIS A 279 -1.17 2.51 -8.85
CA HIS A 279 0.08 2.38 -9.60
C HIS A 279 1.09 3.44 -9.16
N PHE A 280 0.69 4.71 -9.11
CA PHE A 280 1.60 5.80 -8.74
C PHE A 280 1.70 6.01 -7.22
N THR A 281 0.74 5.51 -6.45
CA THR A 281 0.73 5.62 -4.98
C THR A 281 1.51 4.51 -4.29
N PHE A 282 1.37 3.26 -4.75
CA PHE A 282 1.97 2.08 -4.12
C PHE A 282 2.92 1.34 -5.07
N GLY A 283 2.56 1.20 -6.34
CA GLY A 283 3.34 0.45 -7.32
C GLY A 283 4.72 1.04 -7.60
N LEU A 284 4.78 2.24 -8.20
CA LEU A 284 6.03 2.91 -8.56
C LEU A 284 6.91 3.22 -7.33
N PRO A 285 6.37 3.73 -6.21
CA PRO A 285 7.15 3.85 -4.97
C PRO A 285 7.68 2.51 -4.46
N GLY A 286 6.88 1.44 -4.54
CA GLY A 286 7.32 0.08 -4.17
C GLY A 286 8.46 -0.44 -5.04
N VAL A 287 8.42 -0.20 -6.35
CA VAL A 287 9.51 -0.52 -7.29
C VAL A 287 10.78 0.27 -6.94
N LEU A 288 10.66 1.58 -6.68
CA LEU A 288 11.78 2.41 -6.25
C LEU A 288 12.41 1.84 -4.96
N GLY A 289 11.59 1.42 -4.01
CA GLY A 289 12.04 0.82 -2.76
C GLY A 289 12.78 -0.50 -2.93
N ALA A 290 12.26 -1.40 -3.77
CA ALA A 290 12.91 -2.66 -4.09
C ALA A 290 14.27 -2.43 -4.79
N LEU A 291 14.34 -1.49 -5.75
CA LEU A 291 15.60 -1.12 -6.40
C LEU A 291 16.60 -0.52 -5.41
N ALA A 292 16.14 0.37 -4.51
CA ALA A 292 16.99 0.96 -3.48
C ALA A 292 17.57 -0.12 -2.56
N HIS A 293 16.78 -1.13 -2.17
CA HIS A 293 17.27 -2.25 -1.37
C HIS A 293 18.36 -3.04 -2.10
N VAL A 294 18.17 -3.36 -3.39
CA VAL A 294 19.20 -4.06 -4.20
C VAL A 294 20.49 -3.24 -4.29
N ILE A 295 20.39 -1.92 -4.52
CA ILE A 295 21.57 -1.04 -4.60
C ILE A 295 22.31 -1.00 -3.27
N LEU A 296 21.59 -0.82 -2.16
CA LEU A 296 22.18 -0.77 -0.82
C LEU A 296 22.71 -2.12 -0.33
N PHE A 297 22.26 -3.23 -0.92
CA PHE A 297 22.79 -4.55 -0.63
C PHE A 297 24.13 -4.81 -1.35
N ILE A 298 24.32 -4.22 -2.53
CA ILE A 298 25.53 -4.41 -3.35
C ILE A 298 26.69 -3.51 -2.89
N ILE A 299 26.39 -2.31 -2.39
CA ILE A 299 27.38 -1.29 -1.95
C ILE A 299 27.75 -1.52 -0.48
#